data_AF-A0A4R9KBR9-F1
#
_entry.id   AF-A0A4R9KBR9-F1
#
_cell.length_a   1.000
_cell.length_b   1.000
_cell.length_c   1.000
_cell.angle_alpha   90.00
_cell.angle_beta   90.00
_cell.angle_gamma   90.00
#
_symmetry.space_group_name_H-M   'P 1'
#
loop_
_entity.id
_entity.type
_entity.pdbx_description
1 polymer ?
#
loop_
_entity_poly.entity_id
_entity_poly.type
_entity_poly.pdbx_seq_one_letter_code
_entity_poly.pdbx_strand_id
1 'polypeptide(L)' 'MKTTQIFLLLGITIFMLGNCGGGGMTAPDPKRMSCEKSCSVVAEKAVKKCTDEKKSADVCKTAGTLAESKCVDECMAQ' A
#
# COMPACT_ATOMS: atom_id res chain seq x y z
N MET A 1 -10.55 30.22 -38.59
CA MET A 1 -11.66 29.28 -38.27
C MET A 1 -11.81 28.33 -39.46
N LYS A 2 -11.99 27.02 -39.19
CA LYS A 2 -11.56 25.82 -39.99
C LYS A 2 -10.10 25.45 -39.62
N THR A 3 -9.75 24.24 -39.18
CA THR A 3 -10.23 22.92 -39.59
C THR A 3 -10.00 21.87 -38.48
N THR A 4 -11.08 21.17 -38.14
CA THR A 4 -11.22 19.78 -37.66
C THR A 4 -10.01 18.87 -37.85
N GLN A 5 -9.54 18.19 -36.78
CA GLN A 5 -9.28 16.74 -36.82
C GLN A 5 -9.43 16.11 -35.43
N ILE A 6 -10.52 15.36 -35.30
CA ILE A 6 -10.79 14.33 -34.31
C ILE A 6 -10.01 13.09 -34.76
N PHE A 7 -9.09 12.59 -33.93
CA PHE A 7 -8.64 11.19 -33.86
C PHE A 7 -8.03 11.07 -32.45
N LEU A 8 -8.82 10.93 -31.39
CA LEU A 8 -9.43 9.67 -30.98
C LEU A 8 -8.49 8.48 -31.27
N LEU A 9 -7.91 7.96 -30.18
CA LEU A 9 -7.40 6.59 -30.04
C LEU A 9 -6.22 6.23 -30.96
N LEU A 10 -5.04 6.07 -30.36
CA LEU A 10 -4.33 4.79 -30.23
C LEU A 10 -2.82 5.02 -30.08
N GLY A 11 -2.23 4.34 -29.10
CA GLY A 11 -0.78 4.14 -28.97
C GLY A 11 -0.12 5.27 -28.21
N ILE A 12 0.16 5.14 -26.90
CA ILE A 12 1.23 4.28 -26.37
C ILE A 12 2.48 4.41 -27.25
N THR A 13 3.61 4.78 -26.63
CA THR A 13 4.99 4.75 -27.15
C THR A 13 5.60 6.05 -27.67
N ILE A 14 5.89 7.01 -26.79
CA ILE A 14 7.15 7.80 -26.85
C ILE A 14 7.53 8.13 -25.40
N PHE A 15 7.97 7.16 -24.58
CA PHE A 15 9.38 6.90 -24.31
C PHE A 15 10.33 8.01 -24.79
N MET A 16 11.00 8.65 -23.85
CA MET A 16 11.94 9.77 -23.96
C MET A 16 11.29 11.15 -23.90
N LEU A 17 11.32 11.74 -22.70
CA LEU A 17 12.16 12.92 -22.46
C LEU A 17 12.00 13.41 -21.02
N GLY A 18 13.13 13.58 -20.33
CA GLY A 18 13.23 14.58 -19.28
C GLY A 18 13.49 14.01 -17.90
N ASN A 19 14.76 14.06 -17.50
CA ASN A 19 15.16 14.32 -16.12
C ASN A 19 14.30 15.46 -15.55
N CYS A 20 13.24 15.11 -14.86
CA CYS A 20 12.56 15.98 -13.92
C CYS A 20 12.62 15.24 -12.59
N GLY A 21 13.43 15.76 -11.68
CA GLY A 21 13.47 15.28 -10.31
C GLY A 21 12.06 15.20 -9.76
N GLY A 22 11.65 14.01 -9.35
CA GLY A 22 10.37 13.79 -8.70
C GLY A 22 10.60 12.56 -7.85
N GLY A 23 10.73 12.76 -6.54
CA GLY A 23 11.12 11.74 -5.57
C GLY A 23 10.48 10.42 -5.94
N GLY A 24 11.32 9.39 -6.12
CA GLY A 24 10.85 8.06 -6.44
C GLY A 24 9.82 7.66 -5.40
N MET A 25 8.55 7.82 -5.74
CA MET A 25 7.50 6.98 -5.21
C MET A 25 7.81 5.63 -5.83
N THR A 26 8.79 4.93 -5.25
CA THR A 26 8.92 3.50 -5.40
C THR A 26 7.53 2.98 -5.14
N ALA A 27 6.86 2.53 -6.20
CA ALA A 27 5.54 1.94 -6.06
C ALA A 27 5.64 0.92 -4.91
N PRO A 28 4.70 0.92 -3.95
CA PRO A 28 4.80 0.01 -2.83
C PRO A 28 4.99 -1.39 -3.40
N ASP A 29 5.97 -2.13 -2.87
CA ASP A 29 6.32 -3.42 -3.41
C ASP A 29 5.05 -4.29 -3.48
N PRO A 30 4.70 -4.85 -4.65
CA PRO A 30 3.42 -5.56 -4.82
C PRO A 30 3.33 -6.81 -3.93
N LYS A 31 4.47 -7.42 -3.56
CA LYS A 31 4.51 -8.49 -2.56
C LYS A 31 4.15 -7.94 -1.18
N ARG A 32 4.69 -6.78 -0.81
CA ARG A 32 4.37 -6.10 0.46
C ARG A 32 2.88 -5.76 0.56
N MET A 33 2.28 -5.18 -0.49
CA MET A 33 0.84 -4.91 -0.52
C MET A 33 -0.02 -6.17 -0.36
N SER A 34 0.41 -7.29 -0.98
CA SER A 34 -0.28 -8.58 -0.84
C SER A 34 -0.14 -9.14 0.58
N CYS A 35 1.03 -8.99 1.20
CA CYS A 35 1.29 -9.35 2.58
C CYS A 35 0.46 -8.50 3.55
N GLU A 36 0.43 -7.18 3.40
CA GLU A 36 -0.38 -6.26 4.21
C GLU A 36 -1.86 -6.64 4.16
N LYS A 37 -2.37 -6.91 2.96
CA LYS A 37 -3.77 -7.33 2.78
C LYS A 37 -4.08 -8.63 3.52
N SER A 38 -3.15 -9.59 3.49
CA SER A 38 -3.30 -10.88 4.19
C SER A 38 -3.13 -10.75 5.72
N CYS A 39 -2.28 -9.83 6.16
CA CYS A 39 -1.93 -9.60 7.56
C CYS A 39 -2.89 -8.65 8.30
N SER A 40 -3.74 -7.92 7.58
CA SER A 40 -4.79 -7.06 8.17
C SER A 40 -5.66 -7.79 9.21
N VAL A 41 -5.98 -9.07 8.97
CA VAL A 41 -6.76 -9.89 9.91
C VAL A 41 -6.02 -10.19 11.23
N VAL A 42 -4.67 -10.18 11.19
CA VAL A 42 -3.82 -10.35 12.37
C VAL A 42 -3.85 -9.08 13.23
N ALA A 43 -3.80 -7.92 12.59
CA ALA A 43 -3.96 -6.61 13.23
C ALA A 43 -5.30 -6.55 13.98
N GLU A 44 -6.41 -6.90 13.32
CA GLU A 44 -7.75 -6.88 13.91
C GLU A 44 -7.88 -7.83 15.11
N LYS A 45 -7.32 -9.04 15.02
CA LYS A 45 -7.30 -9.99 16.15
C LYS A 45 -6.50 -9.44 17.34
N ALA A 46 -5.35 -8.79 17.08
CA ALA A 46 -4.52 -8.21 18.13
C ALA A 46 -5.23 -7.02 18.82
N VAL A 47 -5.86 -6.12 18.05
CA VAL A 47 -6.66 -5.01 18.58
C VAL A 47 -7.82 -5.54 19.42
N LYS A 48 -8.54 -6.56 18.92
CA LYS A 48 -9.69 -7.16 19.61
C LYS A 48 -9.27 -7.76 20.94
N LYS A 49 -8.21 -8.57 20.96
CA LYS A 49 -7.68 -9.18 22.19
C LYS A 49 -7.26 -8.11 23.21
N CYS A 50 -6.56 -7.08 22.77
CA CYS A 50 -6.16 -5.98 23.63
C CYS A 50 -7.37 -5.19 24.19
N THR A 51 -8.41 -5.02 23.38
CA THR A 51 -9.66 -4.36 23.80
C THR A 51 -10.41 -5.21 24.83
N ASP A 52 -10.45 -6.53 24.65
CA ASP A 52 -11.00 -7.49 25.61
C ASP A 52 -10.27 -7.42 26.98
N GLU A 53 -8.95 -7.16 26.95
CA GLU A 53 -8.13 -6.92 28.15
C GLU A 53 -8.34 -5.53 28.79
N LYS A 54 -9.35 -4.77 28.34
CA LYS A 54 -9.70 -3.41 28.81
C LYS A 54 -8.51 -2.44 28.79
N LYS A 55 -7.60 -2.60 27.84
CA LYS A 55 -6.51 -1.66 27.62
C LYS A 55 -7.01 -0.42 26.89
N SER A 56 -6.25 0.67 26.98
CA SER A 56 -6.55 1.91 26.26
C SER A 56 -6.53 1.68 24.74
N ALA A 57 -7.43 2.37 24.02
CA ALA A 57 -7.55 2.24 22.57
C ALA A 57 -6.24 2.52 21.82
N ASP A 58 -5.42 3.46 22.31
CA ASP A 58 -4.08 3.74 21.77
C ASP A 58 -3.16 2.52 21.86
N VAL A 59 -3.10 1.88 23.02
CA VAL A 59 -2.29 0.65 23.23
C VAL A 59 -2.75 -0.45 22.28
N CYS A 60 -4.05 -0.58 22.06
CA CYS A 60 -4.60 -1.60 21.17
C CYS A 60 -4.35 -1.31 19.70
N LYS A 61 -4.43 -0.04 19.27
CA LYS A 61 -4.02 0.36 17.92
C LYS A 61 -2.53 0.08 17.71
N THR A 62 -1.67 0.46 18.66
CA THR A 62 -0.24 0.15 18.58
C THR A 62 -0.01 -1.36 18.48
N ALA A 63 -0.68 -2.17 19.32
CA ALA A 63 -0.57 -3.62 19.27
C ALA A 63 -1.00 -4.21 17.91
N GLY A 64 -2.09 -3.68 17.33
CA GLY A 64 -2.56 -4.03 15.99
C GLY A 64 -1.52 -3.75 14.91
N THR A 65 -1.02 -2.51 14.84
CA THR A 65 -0.02 -2.08 13.86
C THR A 65 1.28 -2.87 14.00
N LEU A 66 1.70 -3.19 15.23
CA LEU A 66 2.93 -3.95 15.48
C LEU A 66 2.77 -5.42 15.07
N ALA A 67 1.59 -6.01 15.30
CA ALA A 67 1.27 -7.36 14.87
C ALA A 67 1.16 -7.46 13.33
N GLU A 68 0.55 -6.46 12.69
CA GLU A 68 0.48 -6.36 11.23
C GLU A 68 1.89 -6.26 10.62
N SER A 69 2.73 -5.35 11.13
CA SER A 69 4.10 -5.18 10.64
C SER A 69 4.90 -6.48 10.75
N LYS A 70 4.85 -7.15 11.90
CA LYS A 70 5.55 -8.43 12.08
C LYS A 70 5.09 -9.50 11.09
N CYS A 71 3.77 -9.61 10.90
CA CYS A 71 3.21 -10.55 9.92
C CYS A 71 3.66 -10.20 8.48
N VAL A 72 3.72 -8.92 8.14
CA VAL A 72 4.20 -8.45 6.83
C VAL A 72 5.68 -8.78 6.66
N ASP A 73 6.52 -8.54 7.66
CA ASP A 73 7.94 -8.90 7.64
C ASP A 73 8.13 -10.42 7.45
N GLU A 74 7.38 -11.25 8.18
CA GLU A 74 7.41 -12.72 8.02
C GLU A 74 6.90 -13.18 6.65
N CYS A 75 5.86 -12.52 6.11
CA CYS A 75 5.35 -12.80 4.77
C CYS A 75 6.33 -12.37 3.67
N MET A 76 7.07 -11.28 3.89
CA MET A 76 8.09 -10.80 2.96
C MET A 76 9.35 -11.66 2.97
N ALA A 77 9.66 -12.27 4.12
CA ALA A 77 10.81 -13.16 4.31
C ALA A 77 10.62 -14.59 3.78
N GLN A 78 9.37 -14.99 3.47
CA GLN A 78 9.03 -16.25 2.80
C GLN A 78 9.18 -16.14 1.28
#